data_AF-A0A3D3URP7-F1
#
_entry.id   AF-A0A3D3URP7-F1
#
_cell.length_a   1.000
_cell.length_b   1.000
_cell.length_c   1.000
_cell.angle_alpha   90.00
_cell.angle_beta   90.00
_cell.angle_gamma   90.00
#
_symmetry.space_group_name_H-M   'P 1'
#
loop_
_entity.id
_entity.type
_entity.pdbx_description
1 polymer ?
#
loop_
_entity_poly.entity_id
_entity_poly.type
_entity_poly.pdbx_seq_one_letter_code
_entity_poly.pdbx_strand_id
1 'polypeptide(L)'
;MWLPKDERKTLSFYYQEITDTGAGSIQQSSDNPIALINYLSNETKSAKGNQITSQNIKQINRRLRNLGLINIKDIGARGRRIELTPEGLQLGQRFNSWWLRSNLWYTEFIKNHWIWVIISFLGGIIATLLVQWLSKIIM
;
A
#
# COMPACT_ATOMS: atom_id res chain seq x y z
N MET A 1 -2.89 -9.75 9.69
CA MET A 1 -4.25 -9.17 9.52
C MET A 1 -4.41 -8.66 8.10
N TRP A 2 -5.52 -8.97 7.44
CA TRP A 2 -5.78 -8.49 6.07
C TRP A 2 -6.67 -7.24 6.12
N LEU A 3 -6.20 -6.15 5.51
CA LEU A 3 -6.91 -4.86 5.45
C LEU A 3 -7.33 -4.58 4.00
N PRO A 4 -8.53 -4.01 3.78
CA PRO A 4 -8.95 -3.50 2.48
C PRO A 4 -7.92 -2.53 1.89
N LYS A 5 -7.89 -2.42 0.56
CA LYS A 5 -6.90 -1.60 -0.16
C LYS A 5 -6.88 -0.15 0.33
N ASP A 6 -8.04 0.45 0.53
CA ASP A 6 -8.15 1.86 0.93
C ASP A 6 -7.65 2.07 2.37
N GLU A 7 -7.97 1.15 3.27
CA GLU A 7 -7.52 1.18 4.67
C GLU A 7 -6.00 1.01 4.76
N ARG A 8 -5.40 0.13 3.94
CA ARG A 8 -3.94 -0.02 3.86
C ARG A 8 -3.25 1.26 3.37
N LYS A 9 -3.82 1.91 2.36
CA LYS A 9 -3.28 3.17 1.82
C LYS A 9 -3.41 4.32 2.80
N THR A 10 -4.52 4.41 3.51
CA THR A 10 -4.68 5.40 4.59
C THR A 10 -3.65 5.17 5.69
N LEU A 11 -3.41 3.92 6.07
CA LEU A 11 -2.41 3.59 7.09
C LEU A 11 -0.97 3.90 6.62
N SER A 12 -0.63 3.58 5.37
CA SER A 12 0.69 3.91 4.79
C SER A 12 0.90 5.42 4.69
N PHE A 13 -0.13 6.16 4.31
CA PHE A 13 -0.11 7.62 4.32
C PHE A 13 0.16 8.17 5.72
N TYR A 14 -0.55 7.67 6.74
CA TYR A 14 -0.31 8.11 8.12
C TYR A 14 1.09 7.76 8.62
N TYR A 15 1.59 6.59 8.28
CA TYR A 15 2.97 6.22 8.61
C TYR A 15 3.98 7.17 7.98
N GLN A 16 3.82 7.45 6.69
CA GLN A 16 4.72 8.34 5.94
C GLN A 16 4.69 9.74 6.53
N GLU A 17 3.51 10.32 6.73
CA GLU A 17 3.36 11.68 7.26
C GLU A 17 3.96 11.83 8.67
N ILE A 18 3.79 10.84 9.54
CA ILE A 18 4.39 10.83 10.89
C ILE A 18 5.91 10.72 10.82
N THR A 19 6.42 9.91 9.90
CA THR A 19 7.86 9.72 9.72
C THR A 19 8.52 10.96 9.15
N ASP A 20 7.90 11.60 8.16
CA ASP A 20 8.41 12.79 7.47
C ASP A 20 8.38 14.03 8.39
N THR A 21 7.37 14.14 9.27
CA THR A 21 7.28 15.25 10.24
C THR A 21 8.06 15.01 11.54
N GLY A 22 8.44 13.77 11.83
CA GLY A 22 9.05 13.37 13.10
C GLY A 22 8.14 13.58 14.32
N ALA A 23 6.87 13.95 14.12
CA ALA A 23 5.99 14.47 15.17
C ALA A 23 5.28 13.38 16.00
N GLY A 24 5.52 12.11 15.71
CA GLY A 24 4.85 10.96 16.35
C GLY A 24 3.32 10.90 16.14
N SER A 25 2.73 11.91 15.50
CA SER A 25 1.29 12.10 15.36
C SER A 25 0.98 13.10 14.24
N ILE A 26 -0.20 12.97 13.63
CA ILE A 26 -0.68 13.87 12.56
C ILE A 26 -1.81 14.71 13.13
N GLN A 27 -1.70 16.02 13.01
CA GLN A 27 -2.83 16.89 13.26
C GLN A 27 -3.72 16.93 12.03
N GLN A 28 -4.79 16.14 12.05
CA GLN A 28 -5.84 16.22 11.05
C GLN A 28 -6.69 17.46 11.37
N SER A 29 -6.42 18.55 10.65
CA SER A 29 -7.31 19.72 10.69
C SER A 29 -8.72 19.25 10.37
N SER A 30 -9.65 19.56 11.29
CA SER A 30 -11.06 19.14 11.24
C SER A 30 -11.70 19.43 9.87
N ASP A 31 -11.17 20.44 9.17
CA ASP A 31 -11.85 21.08 8.06
C ASP A 31 -11.32 20.64 6.70
N ASN A 32 -10.21 19.90 6.60
CA ASN A 32 -9.81 19.35 5.31
C ASN A 32 -8.85 18.15 5.34
N PRO A 33 -9.33 16.92 5.11
CA PRO A 33 -8.47 15.77 4.80
C PRO A 33 -7.89 15.83 3.37
N ILE A 34 -7.66 17.02 2.80
CA ILE A 34 -7.27 17.22 1.39
C ILE A 34 -5.99 16.45 1.04
N ALA A 35 -4.99 16.47 1.92
CA ALA A 35 -3.74 15.76 1.65
C ALA A 35 -3.97 14.25 1.45
N LEU A 36 -4.78 13.65 2.33
CA LEU A 36 -5.16 12.24 2.22
C LEU A 36 -6.07 11.98 1.02
N ILE A 37 -7.05 12.85 0.74
CA ILE A 37 -7.93 12.73 -0.43
C ILE A 37 -7.10 12.80 -1.71
N ASN A 38 -6.19 13.77 -1.84
CA ASN A 38 -5.33 13.95 -3.00
C ASN A 38 -4.38 12.77 -3.17
N TYR A 39 -3.80 12.27 -2.08
CA TYR A 39 -2.94 11.09 -2.09
C TYR A 39 -3.70 9.86 -2.60
N LEU A 40 -4.88 9.59 -2.03
CA LEU A 40 -5.71 8.46 -2.42
C LEU A 40 -6.24 8.62 -3.86
N SER A 41 -6.61 9.85 -4.27
CA SER A 41 -7.15 10.16 -5.59
C SER A 41 -6.11 10.10 -6.70
N ASN A 42 -4.86 10.51 -6.44
CA ASN A 42 -3.77 10.44 -7.41
C ASN A 42 -3.41 8.99 -7.74
N GLU A 43 -3.50 8.11 -6.75
CA GLU A 43 -3.28 6.68 -6.85
C GLU A 43 -4.44 5.91 -7.51
N THR A 44 -5.65 6.47 -7.54
CA THR A 44 -6.85 5.85 -8.14
C THR A 44 -7.18 6.37 -9.54
N LYS A 45 -6.28 7.08 -10.22
CA LYS A 45 -6.49 7.58 -11.60
C LYS A 45 -6.72 6.49 -12.67
N SER A 46 -6.77 5.21 -12.30
CA SER A 46 -7.06 4.11 -13.21
C SER A 46 -8.55 3.74 -13.15
N ALA A 47 -9.26 4.13 -14.21
CA ALA A 47 -10.58 3.67 -14.66
C ALA A 47 -11.75 3.76 -13.66
N LYS A 48 -12.63 4.74 -13.91
CA LYS A 48 -14.03 4.80 -13.43
C LYS A 48 -14.20 5.17 -11.93
N GLY A 49 -13.95 6.43 -11.62
CA GLY A 49 -14.97 7.31 -11.03
C GLY A 49 -15.52 7.02 -9.63
N ASN A 50 -14.74 6.51 -8.67
CA ASN A 50 -15.11 6.63 -7.25
C ASN A 50 -14.38 7.82 -6.64
N GLN A 51 -15.05 8.98 -6.59
CA GLN A 51 -14.57 10.12 -5.82
C GLN A 51 -14.49 9.70 -4.34
N ILE A 52 -13.27 9.64 -3.80
CA ILE A 52 -13.07 9.40 -2.38
C ILE A 52 -13.57 10.63 -1.63
N THR A 53 -14.73 10.49 -0.98
CA THR A 53 -15.36 11.56 -0.22
C THR A 53 -14.82 11.63 1.22
N SER A 54 -14.99 12.77 1.87
CA SER A 54 -14.69 12.94 3.29
C SER A 54 -15.45 11.95 4.19
N GLN A 55 -16.63 11.48 3.76
CA GLN A 55 -17.40 10.45 4.47
C GLN A 55 -16.71 9.09 4.44
N ASN A 56 -16.12 8.69 3.30
CA ASN A 56 -15.39 7.43 3.19
C ASN A 56 -14.17 7.42 4.11
N ILE A 57 -13.43 8.53 4.19
CA ILE A 57 -12.29 8.68 5.11
C ILE A 57 -12.73 8.58 6.57
N LYS A 58 -13.87 9.20 6.94
CA LYS A 58 -14.43 9.05 8.29
C LYS A 58 -14.75 7.59 8.62
N GLN A 59 -15.29 6.83 7.66
CA GLN A 59 -15.57 5.41 7.85
C GLN A 59 -14.28 4.58 7.98
N ILE A 60 -13.29 4.83 7.13
CA ILE A 60 -11.97 4.17 7.20
C ILE A 60 -11.32 4.44 8.56
N ASN A 61 -11.31 5.70 9.02
CA ASN A 61 -10.73 6.06 10.31
C ASN A 61 -11.48 5.40 11.48
N ARG A 62 -12.80 5.28 11.42
CA ARG A 62 -13.56 4.51 12.42
C ARG A 62 -13.15 3.04 12.44
N ARG A 63 -12.98 2.41 11.28
CA ARG A 63 -12.56 1.01 11.19
C ARG A 63 -11.15 0.81 11.70
N LEU A 64 -10.19 1.63 11.27
CA LEU A 64 -8.81 1.59 11.75
C LEU A 64 -8.73 1.79 13.27
N ARG A 65 -9.57 2.67 13.83
CA ARG A 65 -9.68 2.86 15.27
C ARG A 65 -10.25 1.63 15.96
N ASN A 66 -11.32 1.04 15.44
CA ASN A 66 -11.92 -0.18 16.00
C ASN A 66 -10.96 -1.37 15.98
N LEU A 67 -10.05 -1.40 15.00
CA LEU A 67 -8.99 -2.39 14.90
C LEU A 67 -7.78 -2.08 15.80
N GLY A 68 -7.81 -0.98 16.56
CA GLY A 68 -6.71 -0.58 17.44
C GLY A 68 -5.45 -0.16 16.69
N LEU A 69 -5.55 0.25 15.41
CA LEU A 69 -4.40 0.66 14.60
C LEU A 69 -4.12 2.17 14.68
N ILE A 70 -5.16 2.96 14.98
CA ILE A 70 -5.04 4.40 15.17
C ILE A 70 -5.79 4.85 16.43
N ASN A 71 -5.25 5.86 17.09
CA ASN A 71 -5.92 6.62 18.12
C ASN A 71 -6.30 8.00 17.58
N ILE A 72 -7.54 8.40 17.81
CA ILE A 72 -8.04 9.72 17.41
C ILE A 72 -8.30 10.50 18.69
N LYS A 73 -7.53 11.57 18.91
CA LYS A 73 -7.68 12.48 20.03
C LYS A 73 -8.25 13.81 19.53
N ASP A 74 -9.35 14.26 20.12
CA ASP A 74 -9.88 15.59 19.84
C ASP A 74 -9.04 16.65 20.58
N ILE A 75 -8.50 17.63 19.85
CA ILE A 75 -7.71 18.75 20.41
C ILE A 75 -8.59 20.02 20.45
N GLY A 76 -9.89 19.86 20.73
CA GLY A 76 -10.86 20.96 20.78
C GLY A 76 -10.92 21.74 19.46
N ALA A 77 -10.82 23.08 19.54
CA ALA A 77 -10.93 23.98 18.40
C ALA A 77 -9.83 23.82 17.32
N ARG A 78 -8.76 23.07 17.62
CA ARG A 78 -7.64 22.84 16.69
C ARG A 78 -7.78 21.58 15.84
N GLY A 79 -8.91 20.88 15.95
CA GLY A 79 -9.22 19.69 15.17
C GLY A 79 -8.84 18.37 15.85
N ARG A 80 -8.62 17.33 15.05
CA ARG A 80 -8.38 15.96 15.51
C ARG A 80 -6.93 15.56 15.30
N ARG A 81 -6.29 14.96 16.28
CA ARG A 81 -4.98 14.35 16.13
C ARG A 81 -5.13 12.85 15.95
N ILE A 82 -4.48 12.33 14.92
CA ILE A 82 -4.37 10.92 14.64
C ILE A 82 -2.98 10.47 15.08
N GLU A 83 -2.96 9.49 15.97
CA GLU A 83 -1.75 8.82 16.45
C GLU A 83 -1.80 7.37 15.95
N LEU A 84 -0.67 6.84 15.47
CA LEU A 84 -0.56 5.40 15.20
C LEU A 84 -0.29 4.67 16.51
N THR A 85 -0.95 3.54 16.70
CA THR A 85 -0.57 2.59 17.75
C THR A 85 0.71 1.85 17.34
N PRO A 86 1.41 1.17 18.27
CA PRO A 86 2.58 0.34 17.91
C PRO A 86 2.27 -0.66 16.80
N GLU A 87 1.09 -1.29 16.84
CA GLU A 87 0.61 -2.21 15.81
C GLU A 87 0.34 -1.48 14.50
N GLY A 88 -0.32 -0.31 14.55
CA GLY A 88 -0.54 0.54 13.40
C GLY A 88 0.75 0.99 12.73
N LEU A 89 1.80 1.27 13.50
CA LEU A 89 3.10 1.69 13.02
C LEU A 89 3.81 0.54 12.27
N GLN A 90 3.82 -0.66 12.84
CA GLN A 90 4.40 -1.84 12.18
C GLN A 90 3.67 -2.18 10.88
N LEU A 91 2.32 -2.15 10.89
CA LEU A 91 1.53 -2.39 9.68
C LEU A 91 1.74 -1.28 8.63
N GLY A 92 1.78 -0.02 9.07
CA GLY A 92 2.01 1.14 8.21
C GLY A 92 3.37 1.06 7.51
N GLN A 93 4.41 0.70 8.25
CA GLN A 93 5.75 0.45 7.70
C GLN A 93 5.73 -0.68 6.66
N ARG A 94 5.06 -1.80 6.98
CA ARG A 94 4.95 -2.93 6.06
C ARG A 94 4.27 -2.51 4.76
N PHE A 95 3.20 -1.72 4.82
CA PHE A 95 2.51 -1.20 3.63
C PHE A 95 3.28 -0.10 2.89
N ASN A 96 4.12 0.68 3.58
CA ASN A 96 4.96 1.70 2.97
C ASN A 96 6.19 1.12 2.25
N SER A 97 6.54 -0.15 2.47
CA SER A 97 7.65 -0.79 1.78
C SER A 97 7.47 -0.73 0.25
N TRP A 98 8.56 -0.41 -0.45
CA TRP A 98 8.60 -0.22 -1.91
C TRP A 98 7.94 -1.38 -2.67
N TRP A 99 8.06 -2.61 -2.16
CA TRP A 99 7.45 -3.83 -2.72
C TRP A 99 5.91 -3.81 -2.79
N LEU A 100 5.24 -3.13 -1.86
CA LEU A 100 3.77 -2.97 -1.88
C LEU A 100 3.32 -1.76 -2.72
N ARG A 101 4.19 -0.76 -2.88
CA ARG A 101 3.98 0.42 -3.74
C ARG A 101 3.96 0.04 -5.23
N SER A 102 4.77 -0.94 -5.60
CA SER A 102 4.86 -1.47 -6.97
C SER A 102 3.66 -2.33 -7.39
N ASN A 103 2.65 -2.53 -6.51
CA ASN A 103 1.52 -3.43 -6.75
C ASN A 103 1.93 -4.92 -6.97
N LEU A 104 3.22 -5.25 -6.79
CA LEU A 104 3.80 -6.56 -7.07
C LEU A 104 3.22 -7.65 -6.15
N TRP A 105 2.98 -7.31 -4.88
CA TRP A 105 2.44 -8.24 -3.90
C TRP A 105 1.00 -8.71 -4.20
N TYR A 106 0.19 -7.92 -4.93
CA TYR A 106 -1.18 -8.31 -5.32
C TYR A 106 -1.25 -8.98 -6.68
N THR A 107 -0.32 -8.68 -7.59
CA THR A 107 -0.14 -9.49 -8.80
C THR A 107 0.33 -10.91 -8.47
N GLU A 108 1.04 -11.08 -7.35
CA GLU A 108 1.64 -12.34 -6.95
C GLU A 108 0.65 -13.46 -6.60
N PHE A 109 -0.54 -13.14 -6.08
CA PHE A 109 -1.49 -14.18 -5.67
C PHE A 109 -2.57 -14.52 -6.70
N ILE A 110 -2.91 -13.60 -7.61
CA ILE A 110 -4.06 -13.78 -8.53
C ILE A 110 -3.62 -13.82 -10.01
N LYS A 111 -2.45 -13.26 -10.38
CA LYS A 111 -1.98 -13.23 -11.78
C LYS A 111 -0.81 -14.16 -12.10
N ASN A 112 -0.22 -14.82 -11.09
CA ASN A 112 0.99 -15.62 -11.24
C ASN A 112 0.83 -16.95 -12.00
N HIS A 113 -0.38 -17.32 -12.41
CA HIS A 113 -0.53 -18.47 -13.31
C HIS A 113 0.16 -18.22 -14.65
N TRP A 114 0.07 -17.00 -15.19
CA TRP A 114 0.71 -16.64 -16.45
C TRP A 114 2.23 -16.42 -16.31
N ILE A 115 2.70 -16.00 -15.13
CA ILE A 115 4.14 -15.83 -14.87
C ILE A 115 4.87 -17.17 -14.88
N TRP A 116 4.23 -18.22 -14.34
CA TRP A 116 4.76 -19.59 -14.40
C TRP A 116 4.89 -20.09 -15.84
N VAL A 117 3.95 -19.77 -16.72
CA VAL A 117 4.02 -20.10 -18.15
C VAL A 117 5.22 -19.42 -18.81
N ILE A 118 5.44 -18.13 -18.53
CA ILE A 118 6.59 -17.37 -19.06
C ILE A 118 7.91 -17.95 -18.54
N ILE A 119 8.01 -18.26 -17.25
CA ILE A 119 9.22 -18.86 -16.65
C ILE A 119 9.50 -20.24 -17.25
N SER A 120 8.47 -21.06 -17.45
CA SER A 120 8.59 -22.39 -18.08
C SER A 120 9.10 -22.28 -19.52
N PHE A 121 8.58 -21.30 -20.27
CA PHE A 121 8.98 -21.05 -21.65
C PHE A 121 10.44 -20.56 -21.74
N LEU A 122 10.83 -19.61 -20.89
CA LEU A 122 12.20 -19.12 -20.80
C LEU A 122 13.18 -20.24 -20.41
N GLY A 123 12.79 -21.10 -19.46
CA GLY A 123 13.59 -22.27 -19.07
C GLY A 123 13.84 -23.22 -20.24
N GLY A 124 12.84 -23.45 -21.09
CA GLY A 124 12.99 -24.24 -22.31
C GLY A 124 13.98 -23.65 -23.32
N ILE A 125 13.92 -22.34 -23.56
CA ILE A 125 14.86 -21.64 -24.48
C ILE A 125 16.29 -21.71 -23.93
N ILE A 126 16.47 -21.50 -22.62
CA ILE A 126 17.79 -21.56 -22.00
C ILE A 126 18.37 -22.97 -22.09
N ALA A 127 17.56 -24.01 -21.87
CA ALA A 127 18.00 -25.39 -21.99
C ALA A 127 18.45 -25.75 -23.42
N THR A 128 17.72 -25.32 -24.45
CA THR A 128 18.10 -25.59 -25.84
C THR A 128 19.36 -24.84 -26.26
N LEU A 129 19.53 -23.59 -25.82
CA LEU A 129 20.76 -22.83 -26.02
C LEU A 129 21.97 -23.49 -25.33
N LEU A 130 21.80 -23.99 -24.12
CA LEU A 130 22.84 -24.72 -23.39
C LEU A 130 23.27 -25.99 -24.15
N VAL A 131 22.31 -26.79 -24.64
CA VAL A 131 22.60 -27.99 -25.41
C VAL A 131 23.35 -27.66 -26.71
N GLN A 132 22.92 -26.62 -27.43
CA GLN A 132 23.63 -26.19 -28.65
C GLN A 132 25.05 -25.71 -28.36
N TRP A 133 25.26 -25.00 -27.25
CA TRP A 133 26.58 -24.53 -26.85
C TRP A 133 27.50 -25.68 -26.44
N LEU A 134 27.00 -26.63 -25.65
CA LEU A 134 27.72 -27.86 -25.30
C LEU A 134 28.09 -28.70 -26.52
N SER A 135 27.18 -28.82 -27.49
CA SER A 135 27.45 -29.53 -28.75
C SER A 135 28.58 -28.89 -29.58
N LYS A 136 28.78 -27.57 -29.48
CA LYS A 136 29.88 -26.87 -30.16
C LYS A 136 31.23 -27.00 -29.47
N ILE A 137 31.26 -27.38 -28.19
CA ILE A 137 32.51 -27.55 -27.43
C ILE A 137 33.05 -28.98 -27.56
N ILE A 138 32.15 -29.95 -27.70
CA ILE A 138 32.51 -31.37 -27.79
C ILE A 138 32.96 -31.77 -29.21
N MET A 139 32.57 -30.99 -30.22
CA MET A 139 32.92 -31.17 -31.62
C MET A 139 34.08 -30.26 -32.04
#